data_AF-A0A6P0XPU5-F1
#
_entry.id   AF-A0A6P0XPU5-F1
#
_cell.length_a   1.000
_cell.length_b   1.000
_cell.length_c   1.000
_cell.angle_alpha   90.00
_cell.angle_beta   90.00
_cell.angle_gamma   90.00
#
_symmetry.space_group_name_H-M   'P 1'
#
loop_
_entity.id
_entity.type
_entity.pdbx_description
1 polymer ?
#
loop_
_entity_poly.entity_id
_entity_poly.type
_entity_poly.pdbx_seq_one_letter_code
_entity_poly.pdbx_strand_id
1 'polypeptide(L)'
;MAFLPPKIDQRTYEDIVQQIEVLAEDFTKDVEGGGWKPPGAIEIEPKPELLSGFILNENIPTIKDEPTVADLTGRILNEEVDLGNNKIIKQGTLVNDNLAQKIVQVKGNEAVKVLLLRNTLIDTTLAEEISQIEGLKQVKVKVRPPAVIEVERKNWLDQTLAEDIGDIKSGTVINEDIAQKITAQGRSKVKVKVETDAGQALIRIFATMLKSVSDRLNQVPEKNFLAFLDLIGGQLKPPQPAKVPLTFYLAEGSPVDGLVPAHTQVSAPPAEDAEEEIVFETDRELVVTTAQLKAVFVREPIQDKYSDRTLEATGQKDAGFLAFAGDRPIEHSLYLTCPEIFNLPELANLKLVLTTDNTNQFPSDRLNWFYWDGSEWKEQSANRTSNGNKFTFTFTNLPILTDSEIQEKTGKWLQAKVTNLEVSSPEITNIQGEIKITKSDLVPDVCLFNSSPLDLTKDFYPFGEQPEFNDTFYLALHDQFVKPNTIITLDLISKLISPSSDLKITWEIGDGEEWKEITTENNSIVKWSSESPNFTKEITAQLEFSEKIPLPSTVNGETRYWIRARITQGHYGQPSQERKYA
;
A
#
# COMPACT_ATOMS: atom_id res chain seq x y z
N MET A 1 -3.13 -37.25 -16.77
CA MET A 1 -3.27 -38.17 -15.63
C MET A 1 -2.68 -39.51 -16.03
N ALA A 2 -1.43 -39.79 -15.64
CA ALA A 2 -0.85 -41.12 -15.83
C ALA A 2 -1.40 -42.02 -14.70
N PHE A 3 -2.23 -42.99 -15.05
CA PHE A 3 -2.61 -44.05 -14.12
C PHE A 3 -1.36 -44.93 -13.93
N LEU A 4 -0.73 -44.83 -12.75
CA LEU A 4 0.29 -45.79 -12.37
C LEU A 4 -0.34 -47.19 -12.36
N PRO A 5 0.33 -48.22 -12.90
CA PRO A 5 -0.19 -49.57 -12.84
C PRO A 5 -0.45 -49.97 -11.37
N PRO A 6 -1.55 -50.70 -11.09
CA PRO A 6 -1.85 -51.11 -9.73
C PRO A 6 -0.72 -51.97 -9.17
N LYS A 7 -0.35 -51.72 -7.91
CA LYS A 7 0.65 -52.54 -7.20
C LYS A 7 0.12 -53.97 -7.07
N ILE A 8 0.97 -54.93 -7.41
CA ILE A 8 0.71 -56.37 -7.25
C ILE A 8 0.72 -56.74 -5.77
N ASP A 9 1.64 -56.17 -4.98
CA ASP A 9 1.69 -56.30 -3.52
C ASP A 9 1.48 -54.94 -2.86
N GLN A 10 0.41 -54.83 -2.07
CA GLN A 10 -0.02 -53.60 -1.40
C GLN A 10 0.47 -53.49 0.05
N ARG A 11 1.11 -54.54 0.58
CA ARG A 11 1.57 -54.55 1.97
C ARG A 11 2.65 -53.49 2.19
N THR A 12 2.51 -52.73 3.27
CA THR A 12 3.55 -51.84 3.77
C THR A 12 4.63 -52.65 4.49
N TYR A 13 5.76 -52.01 4.80
CA TYR A 13 6.81 -52.66 5.58
C TYR A 13 6.30 -53.12 6.95
N GLU A 14 5.45 -52.33 7.61
CA GLU A 14 4.88 -52.69 8.91
C GLU A 14 3.87 -53.84 8.80
N ASP A 15 3.07 -53.89 7.74
CA ASP A 15 2.18 -55.04 7.49
C ASP A 15 2.98 -56.34 7.31
N ILE A 16 4.12 -56.26 6.64
CA ILE A 16 5.05 -57.38 6.47
C ILE A 16 5.64 -57.81 7.82
N VAL A 17 6.08 -56.86 8.64
CA VAL A 17 6.63 -57.14 9.99
C VAL A 17 5.58 -57.82 10.85
N GLN A 18 4.37 -57.25 10.96
CA GLN A 18 3.28 -57.83 11.75
C GLN A 18 2.91 -59.24 11.27
N GLN A 19 2.86 -59.45 9.96
CA GLN A 19 2.59 -60.78 9.40
C GLN A 19 3.68 -61.79 9.77
N ILE A 20 4.95 -61.39 9.78
CA ILE A 20 6.06 -62.26 10.19
C ILE A 20 6.04 -62.51 11.70
N GLU A 21 5.68 -61.53 12.53
CA GLU A 21 5.54 -61.69 13.98
C GLU A 21 4.47 -62.74 14.33
N VAL A 22 3.29 -62.64 13.71
CA VAL A 22 2.21 -63.64 13.89
C VAL A 22 2.68 -65.04 13.49
N LEU A 23 3.39 -65.15 12.36
CA LEU A 23 3.95 -66.43 11.94
C LEU A 23 5.01 -66.94 12.94
N ALA A 24 5.89 -66.08 13.44
CA ALA A 24 6.91 -66.45 14.40
C ALA A 24 6.33 -66.96 15.72
N GLU A 25 5.27 -66.33 16.23
CA GLU A 25 4.50 -66.82 17.38
C GLU A 25 3.91 -68.21 17.10
N ASP A 26 3.23 -68.36 15.96
CA ASP A 26 2.58 -69.62 15.58
C ASP A 26 3.56 -70.78 15.41
N PHE A 27 4.75 -70.53 14.84
CA PHE A 27 5.77 -71.54 14.61
C PHE A 27 6.53 -71.96 15.87
N THR A 28 6.52 -71.13 16.92
CA THR A 28 7.30 -71.38 18.13
C THR A 28 6.45 -71.79 19.34
N LYS A 29 5.11 -71.76 19.22
CA LYS A 29 4.16 -72.05 20.31
C LYS A 29 4.36 -73.37 21.07
N ASP A 30 4.89 -74.40 20.42
CA ASP A 30 5.03 -75.76 20.97
C ASP A 30 6.43 -76.04 21.56
N VAL A 31 7.30 -75.03 21.66
CA VAL A 31 8.67 -75.16 22.21
C VAL A 31 8.65 -75.16 23.74
N GLU A 32 9.31 -76.15 24.38
CA GLU A 32 9.48 -76.21 25.85
C GLU A 32 10.23 -74.96 26.35
N GLY A 33 9.61 -74.21 27.27
CA GLY A 33 10.08 -72.89 27.72
C GLY A 33 9.15 -71.74 27.37
N GLY A 34 8.07 -72.01 26.61
CA GLY A 34 7.14 -70.99 26.12
C GLY A 34 7.71 -70.33 24.86
N GLY A 35 7.06 -70.55 23.72
CA GLY A 35 7.48 -70.04 22.42
C GLY A 35 7.81 -68.55 22.37
N TRP A 36 8.41 -68.12 21.26
CA TRP A 36 8.71 -66.71 21.03
C TRP A 36 7.42 -65.89 21.10
N LYS A 37 7.45 -64.84 21.91
CA LYS A 37 6.38 -63.86 22.03
C LYS A 37 6.95 -62.47 21.75
N PRO A 38 6.21 -61.60 21.05
CA PRO A 38 6.65 -60.24 20.85
C PRO A 38 6.84 -59.57 22.22
N PRO A 39 7.88 -58.73 22.39
CA PRO A 39 8.01 -57.93 23.59
C PRO A 39 6.72 -57.12 23.76
N GLY A 40 5.99 -57.37 24.85
CA GLY A 40 4.62 -56.89 25.03
C GLY A 40 4.50 -55.39 24.74
N ALA A 41 3.61 -55.03 23.82
CA ALA A 41 3.29 -53.65 23.54
C ALA A 41 2.61 -53.04 24.77
N ILE A 42 3.24 -52.04 25.41
CA ILE A 42 2.58 -51.20 26.40
C ILE A 42 2.14 -49.93 25.68
N GLU A 43 0.83 -49.73 25.53
CA GLU A 43 0.27 -48.39 25.32
C GLU A 43 0.46 -47.60 26.62
N ILE A 44 1.32 -46.58 26.60
CA ILE A 44 1.49 -45.65 27.71
C ILE A 44 0.59 -44.44 27.44
N GLU A 45 -0.48 -44.26 28.22
CA GLU A 45 -1.12 -42.95 28.32
C GLU A 45 -0.13 -41.99 28.99
N PRO A 46 0.23 -40.85 28.37
CA PRO A 46 1.22 -39.94 28.94
C PRO A 46 0.62 -39.26 30.18
N LYS A 47 1.02 -39.71 31.36
CA LYS A 47 0.98 -38.87 32.57
C LYS A 47 2.18 -37.93 32.52
N PRO A 48 2.01 -36.66 32.97
CA PRO A 48 3.06 -35.65 32.91
C PRO A 48 4.11 -35.93 34.00
N GLU A 49 5.01 -36.87 33.73
CA GLU A 49 6.32 -36.93 34.39
C GLU A 49 7.40 -36.69 33.33
N LEU A 50 8.48 -36.02 33.75
CA LEU A 50 9.58 -35.50 32.91
C LEU A 50 10.02 -36.49 31.82
N LEU A 51 9.68 -36.17 30.57
CA LEU A 51 9.88 -37.02 29.39
C LEU A 51 11.32 -36.95 28.89
N SER A 52 12.23 -37.69 29.52
CA SER A 52 13.59 -37.90 29.00
C SER A 52 13.69 -39.20 28.21
N GLY A 53 14.19 -39.16 26.97
CA GLY A 53 14.57 -40.35 26.20
C GLY A 53 13.53 -40.91 25.22
N PHE A 54 12.48 -40.15 24.90
CA PHE A 54 11.44 -40.59 23.97
C PHE A 54 11.71 -40.12 22.53
N ILE A 55 11.11 -40.77 21.52
CA ILE A 55 11.32 -40.47 20.09
C ILE A 55 10.03 -39.94 19.44
N LEU A 56 10.10 -38.81 18.74
CA LEU A 56 8.95 -38.26 18.00
C LEU A 56 8.45 -39.23 16.92
N ASN A 57 7.14 -39.44 16.81
CA ASN A 57 6.52 -40.25 15.76
C ASN A 57 6.08 -39.45 14.54
N GLU A 58 6.10 -38.12 14.62
CA GLU A 58 5.69 -37.21 13.56
C GLU A 58 6.54 -35.93 13.60
N ASN A 59 6.48 -35.14 12.53
CA ASN A 59 7.18 -33.86 12.47
C ASN A 59 6.35 -32.79 13.19
N ILE A 60 6.99 -31.99 14.06
CA ILE A 60 6.31 -30.93 14.81
C ILE A 60 6.86 -29.56 14.37
N PRO A 61 6.01 -28.65 13.86
CA PRO A 61 6.40 -27.27 13.64
C PRO A 61 6.50 -26.53 14.98
N THR A 62 7.61 -25.83 15.18
CA THR A 62 7.91 -25.06 16.40
C THR A 62 8.36 -23.65 16.04
N ILE A 63 8.04 -22.69 16.91
CA ILE A 63 8.47 -21.30 16.81
C ILE A 63 9.39 -21.03 18.00
N LYS A 64 10.56 -20.44 17.75
CA LYS A 64 11.54 -20.10 18.78
C LYS A 64 11.71 -18.59 18.83
N ASP A 65 11.12 -17.98 19.84
CA ASP A 65 11.32 -16.57 20.19
C ASP A 65 12.68 -16.44 20.89
N GLU A 66 13.54 -15.55 20.41
CA GLU A 66 14.95 -15.41 20.85
C GLU A 66 15.77 -16.73 20.73
N PRO A 67 15.98 -17.25 19.50
CA PRO A 67 16.57 -18.57 19.32
C PRO A 67 18.04 -18.63 19.76
N THR A 68 18.43 -19.67 20.50
CA THR A 68 19.84 -19.98 20.75
C THR A 68 20.39 -20.92 19.69
N VAL A 69 21.73 -21.07 19.62
CA VAL A 69 22.37 -22.01 18.68
C VAL A 69 21.88 -23.44 18.90
N ALA A 70 21.71 -23.84 20.17
CA ALA A 70 21.21 -25.16 20.54
C ALA A 70 19.75 -25.38 20.13
N ASP A 71 18.94 -24.32 20.08
CA ASP A 71 17.55 -24.40 19.63
C ASP A 71 17.41 -24.70 18.14
N LEU A 72 18.39 -24.29 17.33
CA LEU A 72 18.33 -24.39 15.88
C LEU A 72 19.11 -25.60 15.34
N THR A 73 20.24 -25.96 15.96
CA THR A 73 21.08 -27.08 15.49
C THR A 73 20.27 -28.39 15.39
N GLY A 74 20.40 -29.07 14.25
CA GLY A 74 19.78 -30.37 13.98
C GLY A 74 18.32 -30.30 13.56
N ARG A 75 17.71 -29.10 13.48
CA ARG A 75 16.33 -28.90 13.04
C ARG A 75 16.27 -28.45 11.58
N ILE A 76 15.11 -28.59 10.96
CA ILE A 76 14.87 -28.10 9.60
C ILE A 76 14.21 -26.72 9.66
N LEU A 77 14.68 -25.75 8.88
CA LEU A 77 14.00 -24.46 8.75
C LEU A 77 12.60 -24.64 8.15
N ASN A 78 11.59 -24.09 8.81
CA ASN A 78 10.21 -24.09 8.35
C ASN A 78 9.79 -22.73 7.77
N GLU A 79 10.77 -21.90 7.42
CA GLU A 79 10.63 -20.65 6.71
C GLU A 79 11.94 -20.33 5.97
N GLU A 80 11.92 -19.31 5.10
CA GLU A 80 13.14 -18.76 4.52
C GLU A 80 13.77 -17.75 5.48
N VAL A 81 15.09 -17.82 5.65
CA VAL A 81 15.84 -16.92 6.53
C VAL A 81 16.85 -16.14 5.70
N ASP A 82 16.69 -14.82 5.66
CA ASP A 82 17.67 -13.91 5.06
C ASP A 82 18.82 -13.65 6.04
N LEU A 83 20.04 -13.98 5.62
CA LEU A 83 21.27 -13.72 6.39
C LEU A 83 21.92 -12.36 6.05
N GLY A 84 21.31 -11.57 5.17
CA GLY A 84 21.91 -10.38 4.57
C GLY A 84 22.93 -10.73 3.48
N ASN A 85 23.41 -9.70 2.77
CA ASN A 85 24.35 -9.83 1.64
C ASN A 85 23.88 -10.81 0.53
N ASN A 86 22.60 -10.72 0.13
CA ASN A 86 21.99 -11.56 -0.91
C ASN A 86 22.03 -13.08 -0.64
N LYS A 87 22.17 -13.51 0.62
CA LYS A 87 22.17 -14.92 1.00
C LYS A 87 20.88 -15.28 1.76
N ILE A 88 19.95 -15.89 1.03
CA ILE A 88 18.72 -16.46 1.58
C ILE A 88 18.91 -17.96 1.81
N ILE A 89 18.66 -18.42 3.03
CA ILE A 89 18.54 -19.85 3.33
C ILE A 89 17.11 -20.28 3.08
N LYS A 90 16.94 -21.26 2.19
CA LYS A 90 15.62 -21.78 1.82
C LYS A 90 15.00 -22.59 2.95
N GLN A 91 13.67 -22.56 3.01
CA GLN A 91 12.86 -23.49 3.80
C GLN A 91 13.22 -24.95 3.43
N GLY A 92 13.23 -25.85 4.41
CA GLY A 92 13.62 -27.25 4.22
C GLY A 92 15.12 -27.52 4.44
N THR A 93 15.92 -26.49 4.72
CA THR A 93 17.36 -26.64 5.01
C THR A 93 17.57 -27.20 6.42
N LEU A 94 18.39 -28.25 6.54
CA LEU A 94 18.86 -28.76 7.83
C LEU A 94 19.92 -27.80 8.41
N VAL A 95 19.68 -27.35 9.64
CA VAL A 95 20.57 -26.39 10.31
C VAL A 95 21.67 -27.15 11.05
N ASN A 96 22.94 -26.88 10.71
CA ASN A 96 24.10 -27.33 11.47
C ASN A 96 24.61 -26.23 12.41
N ASP A 97 25.58 -26.52 13.27
CA ASP A 97 26.09 -25.58 14.28
C ASP A 97 26.58 -24.24 13.70
N ASN A 98 27.26 -24.28 12.55
CA ASN A 98 27.78 -23.07 11.90
C ASN A 98 26.64 -22.22 11.31
N LEU A 99 25.62 -22.88 10.75
CA LEU A 99 24.43 -22.22 10.22
C LEU A 99 23.58 -21.63 11.35
N ALA A 100 23.41 -22.36 12.46
CA ALA A 100 22.71 -21.91 13.65
C ALA A 100 23.37 -20.64 14.23
N GLN A 101 24.71 -20.62 14.37
CA GLN A 101 25.43 -19.43 14.82
C GLN A 101 25.17 -18.20 13.93
N LYS A 102 25.16 -18.38 12.61
CA LYS A 102 24.89 -17.29 11.66
C LYS A 102 23.44 -16.80 11.75
N ILE A 103 22.48 -17.72 11.86
CA ILE A 103 21.06 -17.38 11.99
C ILE A 103 20.85 -16.58 13.28
N VAL A 104 21.37 -17.03 14.42
CA VAL A 104 21.25 -16.31 15.71
C VAL A 104 21.94 -14.95 15.66
N GLN A 105 23.11 -14.84 15.02
CA GLN A 105 23.83 -13.57 14.90
C GLN A 105 23.06 -12.52 14.06
N VAL A 106 22.37 -12.95 13.00
CA VAL A 106 21.63 -12.05 12.10
C VAL A 106 20.23 -11.74 12.63
N LYS A 107 19.52 -12.75 13.13
CA LYS A 107 18.14 -12.60 13.61
C LYS A 107 18.06 -12.04 15.03
N GLY A 108 19.10 -12.19 15.85
CA GLY A 108 19.10 -11.71 17.22
C GLY A 108 17.93 -12.30 18.01
N ASN A 109 17.01 -11.41 18.44
CA ASN A 109 15.84 -11.79 19.23
C ASN A 109 14.59 -12.09 18.38
N GLU A 110 14.68 -11.99 17.04
CA GLU A 110 13.56 -12.33 16.16
C GLU A 110 13.24 -13.83 16.18
N ALA A 111 11.95 -14.15 16.16
CA ALA A 111 11.48 -15.53 16.18
C ALA A 111 11.87 -16.29 14.91
N VAL A 112 12.27 -17.56 15.06
CA VAL A 112 12.58 -18.44 13.92
C VAL A 112 11.72 -19.71 13.97
N LYS A 113 11.13 -20.06 12.82
CA LYS A 113 10.30 -21.25 12.64
C LYS A 113 11.13 -22.44 12.21
N VAL A 114 11.07 -23.51 12.99
CA VAL A 114 11.80 -24.77 12.74
C VAL A 114 10.90 -25.99 12.91
N LEU A 115 11.21 -27.04 12.17
CA LEU A 115 10.59 -28.35 12.25
C LEU A 115 11.46 -29.29 13.07
N LEU A 116 10.87 -29.85 14.13
CA LEU A 116 11.37 -31.05 14.80
C LEU A 116 10.95 -32.25 13.97
N LEU A 117 11.89 -33.08 13.57
CA LEU A 117 11.59 -34.22 12.71
C LEU A 117 11.11 -35.42 13.52
N ARG A 118 10.27 -36.24 12.88
CA ARG A 118 10.01 -37.62 13.27
C ARG A 118 11.33 -38.32 13.49
N ASN A 119 11.39 -39.14 14.53
CA ASN A 119 12.54 -39.86 15.02
C ASN A 119 13.59 -39.03 15.80
N THR A 120 13.32 -37.77 16.12
CA THR A 120 14.18 -36.97 17.01
C THR A 120 14.04 -37.43 18.46
N LEU A 121 15.17 -37.58 19.16
CA LEU A 121 15.22 -37.88 20.58
C LEU A 121 14.86 -36.62 21.39
N ILE A 122 13.97 -36.78 22.37
CA ILE A 122 13.47 -35.68 23.20
C ILE A 122 14.13 -35.78 24.58
N ASP A 123 14.69 -34.67 25.06
CA ASP A 123 15.17 -34.50 26.43
C ASP A 123 14.14 -33.75 27.30
N THR A 124 14.43 -33.60 28.59
CA THR A 124 13.50 -32.96 29.54
C THR A 124 13.16 -31.52 29.19
N THR A 125 14.10 -30.78 28.60
CA THR A 125 13.91 -29.36 28.23
C THR A 125 13.03 -29.25 27.00
N LEU A 126 13.32 -30.05 25.96
CA LEU A 126 12.53 -30.10 24.74
C LEU A 126 11.11 -30.64 24.99
N ALA A 127 10.94 -31.51 25.97
CA ALA A 127 9.65 -32.04 26.37
C ALA A 127 8.73 -31.00 27.04
N GLU A 128 9.27 -30.17 27.94
CA GLU A 128 8.51 -29.07 28.56
C GLU A 128 8.05 -28.08 27.48
N GLU A 129 8.91 -27.75 26.51
CA GLU A 129 8.56 -26.88 25.39
C GLU A 129 7.40 -27.42 24.55
N ILE A 130 7.46 -28.70 24.16
CA ILE A 130 6.41 -29.33 23.35
C ILE A 130 5.07 -29.35 24.11
N SER A 131 5.10 -29.51 25.43
CA SER A 131 3.89 -29.58 26.26
C SER A 131 3.09 -28.26 26.33
N GLN A 132 3.71 -27.12 26.00
CA GLN A 132 3.09 -25.78 26.06
C GLN A 132 2.42 -25.36 24.74
N ILE A 133 2.57 -26.14 23.67
CA ILE A 133 2.01 -25.81 22.34
C ILE A 133 0.51 -26.20 22.30
N GLU A 134 -0.37 -25.19 22.20
CA GLU A 134 -1.82 -25.40 22.08
C GLU A 134 -2.19 -26.24 20.84
N GLY A 135 -2.97 -27.31 21.04
CA GLY A 135 -3.47 -28.17 19.97
C GLY A 135 -2.76 -29.53 19.81
N LEU A 136 -1.57 -29.72 20.41
CA LEU A 136 -0.80 -30.96 20.34
C LEU A 136 -1.19 -32.02 21.38
N LYS A 137 -2.49 -32.20 21.66
CA LYS A 137 -2.97 -33.20 22.65
C LYS A 137 -2.77 -34.67 22.25
N GLN A 138 -2.18 -34.97 21.09
CA GLN A 138 -2.11 -36.34 20.52
C GLN A 138 -0.76 -36.70 19.88
N VAL A 139 0.36 -36.06 20.24
CA VAL A 139 1.68 -36.51 19.75
C VAL A 139 1.97 -37.90 20.30
N LYS A 140 1.96 -38.94 19.44
CA LYS A 140 2.20 -40.32 19.87
C LYS A 140 3.69 -40.60 19.99
N VAL A 141 4.32 -40.15 21.06
CA VAL A 141 5.77 -40.35 21.22
C VAL A 141 6.11 -41.86 21.23
N LYS A 142 6.98 -42.30 20.32
CA LYS A 142 7.48 -43.67 20.30
C LYS A 142 8.45 -43.78 21.46
N VAL A 143 8.04 -44.49 22.50
CA VAL A 143 8.90 -44.80 23.63
C VAL A 143 10.10 -45.55 23.06
N ARG A 144 11.29 -44.96 23.15
CA ARG A 144 12.49 -45.79 23.20
C ARG A 144 12.37 -46.40 24.59
N PRO A 145 12.01 -47.68 24.76
CA PRO A 145 11.85 -48.23 26.09
C PRO A 145 13.12 -47.86 26.86
N PRO A 146 13.01 -47.31 28.09
CA PRO A 146 14.19 -47.18 28.90
C PRO A 146 14.87 -48.54 28.91
N ALA A 147 16.21 -48.57 28.94
CA ALA A 147 16.98 -49.82 29.02
C ALA A 147 16.67 -50.66 30.29
N VAL A 148 15.63 -50.27 31.03
CA VAL A 148 15.15 -50.71 32.31
C VAL A 148 13.62 -50.49 32.40
N ILE A 149 12.81 -51.54 32.51
CA ILE A 149 11.34 -51.49 32.71
C ILE A 149 10.96 -51.99 34.10
N GLU A 150 9.84 -51.52 34.67
CA GLU A 150 9.35 -51.98 35.97
C GLU A 150 8.28 -53.07 35.80
N VAL A 151 8.53 -54.27 36.33
CA VAL A 151 7.68 -55.46 36.14
C VAL A 151 7.07 -55.92 37.46
N GLU A 152 5.82 -56.40 37.40
CA GLU A 152 5.12 -57.01 38.53
C GLU A 152 5.59 -58.45 38.77
N ARG A 153 5.43 -58.94 40.01
CA ARG A 153 5.92 -60.26 40.46
C ARG A 153 5.69 -61.43 39.50
N LYS A 154 4.52 -61.47 38.85
CA LYS A 154 4.16 -62.53 37.88
C LYS A 154 5.09 -62.61 36.66
N ASN A 155 5.85 -61.56 36.38
CA ASN A 155 6.71 -61.40 35.20
C ASN A 155 8.20 -61.21 35.57
N TRP A 156 8.61 -61.57 36.79
CA TRP A 156 9.99 -61.39 37.24
C TRP A 156 10.95 -62.45 36.69
N LEU A 157 10.47 -63.69 36.56
CA LEU A 157 11.31 -64.84 36.22
C LEU A 157 12.02 -64.63 34.88
N ASP A 158 13.30 -65.01 34.86
CA ASP A 158 14.21 -64.95 33.70
C ASP A 158 14.54 -63.54 33.18
N GLN A 159 14.17 -62.50 33.94
CA GLN A 159 14.54 -61.12 33.63
C GLN A 159 15.82 -60.70 34.37
N THR A 160 16.64 -59.87 33.73
CA THR A 160 17.88 -59.34 34.33
C THR A 160 17.55 -58.11 35.17
N LEU A 161 17.77 -58.16 36.49
CA LEU A 161 17.54 -57.05 37.41
C LEU A 161 18.36 -55.83 37.00
N ALA A 162 17.75 -54.64 37.01
CA ALA A 162 18.39 -53.39 36.63
C ALA A 162 18.73 -52.48 37.81
N GLU A 163 18.28 -52.81 39.01
CA GLU A 163 18.52 -52.07 40.25
C GLU A 163 19.10 -52.98 41.34
N ASP A 164 19.76 -52.41 42.34
CA ASP A 164 20.21 -53.14 43.53
C ASP A 164 19.06 -53.25 44.54
N ILE A 165 18.78 -54.44 45.08
CA ILE A 165 17.74 -54.69 46.07
C ILE A 165 18.34 -55.42 47.28
N GLY A 166 18.66 -54.65 48.32
CA GLY A 166 19.39 -55.16 49.49
C GLY A 166 20.76 -55.69 49.07
N ASP A 167 20.98 -57.00 49.27
CA ASP A 167 22.22 -57.69 48.90
C ASP A 167 22.24 -58.20 47.44
N ILE A 168 21.12 -58.09 46.70
CA ILE A 168 21.02 -58.52 45.31
C ILE A 168 21.45 -57.37 44.41
N LYS A 169 22.45 -57.60 43.55
CA LYS A 169 23.01 -56.57 42.66
C LYS A 169 22.30 -56.50 41.30
N SER A 170 22.26 -55.30 40.73
CA SER A 170 21.90 -55.03 39.34
C SER A 170 22.76 -55.89 38.40
N GLY A 171 22.13 -56.46 37.37
CA GLY A 171 22.72 -57.43 36.45
C GLY A 171 22.45 -58.90 36.80
N THR A 172 21.75 -59.18 37.90
CA THR A 172 21.40 -60.56 38.31
C THR A 172 20.11 -61.03 37.63
N VAL A 173 20.10 -62.22 37.03
CA VAL A 173 18.88 -62.84 36.48
C VAL A 173 17.99 -63.33 37.62
N ILE A 174 16.70 -62.96 37.61
CA ILE A 174 15.76 -63.31 38.67
C ILE A 174 15.26 -64.75 38.48
N ASN A 175 15.63 -65.64 39.39
CA ASN A 175 15.07 -66.99 39.51
C ASN A 175 14.08 -67.06 40.70
N GLU A 176 13.46 -68.22 40.94
CA GLU A 176 12.45 -68.36 42.02
C GLU A 176 12.97 -68.00 43.42
N ASP A 177 14.21 -68.36 43.76
CA ASP A 177 14.82 -68.07 45.06
C ASP A 177 15.08 -66.56 45.24
N ILE A 178 15.58 -65.91 44.18
CA ILE A 178 15.79 -64.46 44.14
C ILE A 178 14.44 -63.72 44.20
N ALA A 179 13.42 -64.19 43.48
CA ALA A 179 12.08 -63.62 43.49
C ALA A 179 11.44 -63.69 44.90
N GLN A 180 11.63 -64.80 45.62
CA GLN A 180 11.17 -64.92 47.01
C GLN A 180 11.91 -63.96 47.95
N LYS A 181 13.23 -63.82 47.81
CA LYS A 181 14.04 -62.87 48.59
C LYS A 181 13.62 -61.41 48.35
N ILE A 182 13.37 -61.03 47.10
CA ILE A 182 12.88 -59.70 46.75
C ILE A 182 11.48 -59.46 47.35
N THR A 183 10.59 -60.45 47.31
CA THR A 183 9.24 -60.35 47.89
C THR A 183 9.30 -60.23 49.43
N ALA A 184 10.20 -60.95 50.08
CA ALA A 184 10.40 -60.89 51.54
C ALA A 184 10.88 -59.51 52.02
N GLN A 185 11.53 -58.72 51.13
CA GLN A 185 11.88 -57.32 51.37
C GLN A 185 10.73 -56.33 51.11
N GLY A 186 9.50 -56.83 50.92
CA GLY A 186 8.29 -56.02 50.77
C GLY A 186 8.10 -55.40 49.39
N ARG A 187 8.88 -55.80 48.39
CA ARG A 187 8.74 -55.30 47.00
C ARG A 187 7.68 -56.09 46.25
N SER A 188 6.79 -55.38 45.55
CA SER A 188 5.78 -55.95 44.65
C SER A 188 6.08 -55.71 43.17
N LYS A 189 7.05 -54.83 42.88
CA LYS A 189 7.57 -54.48 41.55
C LYS A 189 9.09 -54.32 41.58
N VAL A 190 9.76 -54.62 40.47
CA VAL A 190 11.22 -54.44 40.30
C VAL A 190 11.56 -53.95 38.90
N LYS A 191 12.67 -53.22 38.81
CA LYS A 191 13.24 -52.75 37.55
C LYS A 191 14.12 -53.82 36.90
N VAL A 192 13.88 -54.15 35.62
CA VAL A 192 14.62 -55.16 34.84
C VAL A 192 15.09 -54.61 33.50
N LYS A 193 16.24 -55.08 32.99
CA LYS A 193 16.80 -54.66 31.69
C LYS A 193 16.03 -55.30 30.54
N VAL A 194 15.70 -54.50 29.52
CA VAL A 194 15.12 -55.01 28.27
C VAL A 194 16.25 -55.46 27.37
N GLU A 195 16.42 -56.77 27.19
CA GLU A 195 17.36 -57.30 26.20
C GLU A 195 16.78 -57.16 24.79
N THR A 196 17.62 -56.76 23.83
CA THR A 196 17.25 -56.74 22.40
C THR A 196 16.94 -58.18 21.98
N ASP A 197 15.66 -58.47 21.80
CA ASP A 197 15.24 -59.80 21.37
C ASP A 197 15.78 -60.10 19.96
N ALA A 198 16.66 -61.10 19.87
CA ALA A 198 17.26 -61.53 18.62
C ALA A 198 16.19 -61.99 17.60
N GLY A 199 15.04 -62.48 18.08
CA GLY A 199 13.87 -62.81 17.25
C GLY A 199 13.34 -61.58 16.51
N GLN A 200 13.05 -60.49 17.23
CA GLN A 200 12.65 -59.19 16.65
C GLN A 200 13.64 -58.67 15.60
N ALA A 201 14.95 -58.78 15.85
CA ALA A 201 15.96 -58.33 14.89
C ALA A 201 15.93 -59.16 13.59
N LEU A 202 15.82 -60.49 13.69
CA LEU A 202 15.71 -61.39 12.55
C LEU A 202 14.42 -61.15 11.75
N ILE A 203 13.30 -60.90 12.43
CA ILE A 203 12.02 -60.56 11.80
C ILE A 203 12.14 -59.29 10.95
N ARG A 204 12.79 -58.24 11.47
CA ARG A 204 12.99 -56.97 10.73
C ARG A 204 13.94 -57.12 9.54
N ILE A 205 15.00 -57.91 9.69
CA ILE A 205 15.92 -58.23 8.59
C ILE A 205 15.16 -58.98 7.49
N PHE A 206 14.38 -60.00 7.85
CA PHE A 206 13.58 -60.77 6.90
C PHE A 206 12.51 -59.91 6.22
N ALA A 207 11.83 -59.03 6.97
CA ALA A 207 10.88 -58.06 6.42
C ALA A 207 11.52 -57.15 5.36
N THR A 208 12.77 -56.71 5.58
CA THR A 208 13.52 -55.90 4.62
C THR A 208 13.82 -56.66 3.31
N MET A 209 14.18 -57.93 3.43
CA MET A 209 14.38 -58.80 2.26
C MET A 209 13.08 -58.99 1.48
N LEU A 210 11.98 -59.29 2.17
CA LEU A 210 10.66 -59.47 1.55
C LEU A 210 10.17 -58.18 0.88
N LYS A 211 10.39 -57.03 1.52
CA LYS A 211 10.04 -55.72 0.96
C LYS A 211 10.76 -55.44 -0.35
N SER A 212 12.05 -55.78 -0.44
CA SER A 212 12.84 -55.63 -1.67
C SER A 212 12.30 -56.47 -2.82
N VAL A 213 11.82 -57.70 -2.54
CA VAL A 213 11.17 -58.56 -3.53
C VAL A 213 9.82 -57.98 -3.95
N SER A 214 9.02 -57.52 -2.98
CA SER A 214 7.72 -56.86 -3.20
C SER A 214 7.86 -55.62 -4.10
N ASP A 215 8.88 -54.77 -3.85
CA ASP A 215 9.14 -53.59 -4.68
C ASP A 215 9.52 -53.94 -6.11
N ARG A 216 10.35 -54.97 -6.32
CA ARG A 216 10.68 -55.47 -7.66
C ARG A 216 9.47 -56.07 -8.36
N LEU A 217 8.63 -56.81 -7.65
CA LEU A 217 7.39 -57.36 -8.19
C LEU A 217 6.45 -56.25 -8.67
N ASN A 218 6.36 -55.17 -7.89
CA ASN A 218 5.57 -53.99 -8.25
C ASN A 218 6.11 -53.24 -9.49
N GLN A 219 7.37 -53.44 -9.89
CA GLN A 219 7.94 -52.89 -11.12
C GLN A 219 7.73 -53.77 -12.37
N VAL A 220 7.28 -55.03 -12.21
CA VAL A 220 7.07 -55.95 -13.34
C VAL A 220 6.05 -55.42 -14.37
N PRO A 221 4.90 -54.83 -13.97
CA PRO A 221 3.96 -54.27 -14.94
C PRO A 221 4.57 -53.19 -15.84
N GLU A 222 5.40 -52.31 -15.26
CA GLU A 222 6.10 -51.25 -16.00
C GLU A 222 7.11 -51.84 -16.98
N LYS A 223 7.89 -52.83 -16.56
CA LYS A 223 8.81 -53.56 -17.44
C LYS A 223 8.08 -54.23 -18.60
N ASN A 224 6.94 -54.87 -18.34
CA ASN A 224 6.14 -55.52 -19.38
C ASN A 224 5.54 -54.50 -20.35
N PHE A 225 5.13 -53.34 -19.85
CA PHE A 225 4.65 -52.24 -20.68
C PHE A 225 5.74 -51.71 -21.61
N LEU A 226 6.95 -51.47 -21.11
CA LEU A 226 8.09 -51.07 -21.94
C LEU A 226 8.41 -52.13 -23.01
N ALA A 227 8.43 -53.41 -22.64
CA ALA A 227 8.65 -54.50 -23.60
C ALA A 227 7.53 -54.60 -24.67
N PHE A 228 6.29 -54.29 -24.31
CA PHE A 228 5.19 -54.18 -25.27
C PHE A 228 5.38 -53.00 -26.23
N LEU A 229 5.82 -51.83 -25.72
CA LEU A 229 6.15 -50.68 -26.54
C LEU A 229 7.28 -50.99 -27.52
N ASP A 230 8.33 -51.67 -27.07
CA ASP A 230 9.43 -52.11 -27.94
C ASP A 230 8.94 -53.08 -29.03
N LEU A 231 8.05 -54.02 -28.68
CA LEU A 231 7.47 -55.00 -29.62
C LEU A 231 6.68 -54.32 -30.76
N ILE A 232 5.93 -53.26 -30.46
CA ILE A 232 5.15 -52.51 -31.47
C ILE A 232 6.00 -51.47 -32.22
N GLY A 233 7.32 -51.46 -32.00
CA GLY A 233 8.26 -50.56 -32.67
C GLY A 233 8.33 -49.16 -32.06
N GLY A 234 7.89 -48.99 -30.81
CA GLY A 234 8.09 -47.77 -30.04
C GLY A 234 9.58 -47.48 -29.89
N GLN A 235 9.99 -46.26 -30.20
CA GLN A 235 11.36 -45.79 -30.00
C GLN A 235 11.33 -44.56 -29.10
N LEU A 236 12.33 -44.46 -28.21
CA LEU A 236 12.55 -43.25 -27.45
C LEU A 236 12.92 -42.13 -28.42
N LYS A 237 12.34 -40.95 -28.21
CA LYS A 237 12.76 -39.76 -28.97
C LYS A 237 14.23 -39.49 -28.66
N PRO A 238 15.08 -39.26 -29.69
CA PRO A 238 16.47 -38.90 -29.44
C PRO A 238 16.55 -37.59 -28.65
N PRO A 239 17.65 -37.37 -27.91
CA PRO A 239 17.88 -36.11 -27.22
C PRO A 239 17.75 -34.95 -28.22
N GLN A 240 17.00 -33.92 -27.84
CA GLN A 240 16.84 -32.72 -28.67
C GLN A 240 17.91 -31.70 -28.29
N PRO A 241 18.57 -31.06 -29.28
CA PRO A 241 19.53 -30.01 -28.99
C PRO A 241 18.85 -28.85 -28.26
N ALA A 242 19.57 -28.25 -27.31
CA ALA A 242 19.11 -27.03 -26.66
C ALA A 242 18.99 -25.89 -27.68
N LYS A 243 18.02 -25.00 -27.47
CA LYS A 243 17.87 -23.77 -28.24
C LYS A 243 17.90 -22.58 -27.30
N VAL A 244 18.60 -21.52 -27.70
CA VAL A 244 18.73 -20.29 -26.92
C VAL A 244 18.43 -19.06 -27.79
N PRO A 245 17.70 -18.06 -27.27
CA PRO A 245 17.56 -16.78 -27.96
C PRO A 245 18.88 -16.00 -27.92
N LEU A 246 19.25 -15.38 -29.03
CA LEU A 246 20.44 -14.54 -29.16
C LEU A 246 20.05 -13.15 -29.66
N THR A 247 20.74 -12.12 -29.17
CA THR A 247 20.56 -10.74 -29.62
C THR A 247 21.85 -10.26 -30.26
N PHE A 248 21.77 -9.81 -31.51
CA PHE A 248 22.88 -9.19 -32.23
C PHE A 248 22.69 -7.67 -32.23
N TYR A 249 23.74 -6.94 -31.88
CA TYR A 249 23.76 -5.48 -31.95
C TYR A 249 24.68 -5.02 -33.08
N LEU A 250 24.26 -4.01 -33.83
CA LEU A 250 25.17 -3.32 -34.75
C LEU A 250 26.26 -2.60 -33.95
N ALA A 251 27.45 -2.50 -34.55
CA ALA A 251 28.48 -1.62 -34.04
C ALA A 251 27.97 -0.17 -33.98
N GLU A 252 28.37 0.55 -32.94
CA GLU A 252 27.95 1.94 -32.72
C GLU A 252 28.30 2.82 -33.94
N GLY A 253 27.32 3.61 -34.40
CA GLY A 253 27.49 4.48 -35.57
C GLY A 253 27.45 3.78 -36.94
N SER A 254 27.11 2.49 -37.01
CA SER A 254 26.93 1.81 -38.31
C SER A 254 25.84 2.51 -39.14
N PRO A 255 26.16 3.01 -40.35
CA PRO A 255 25.18 3.67 -41.22
C PRO A 255 24.35 2.68 -42.05
N VAL A 256 24.66 1.38 -41.97
CA VAL A 256 24.02 0.32 -42.77
C VAL A 256 23.56 -0.82 -41.88
N ASP A 257 22.53 -1.52 -42.34
CA ASP A 257 22.08 -2.78 -41.75
C ASP A 257 23.13 -3.88 -41.93
N GLY A 258 23.20 -4.81 -40.97
CA GLY A 258 24.15 -5.93 -40.96
C GLY A 258 23.43 -7.26 -41.22
N LEU A 259 24.01 -8.13 -42.04
CA LEU A 259 23.48 -9.48 -42.26
C LEU A 259 24.22 -10.48 -41.37
N VAL A 260 23.47 -11.25 -40.58
CA VAL A 260 23.93 -12.43 -39.85
C VAL A 260 23.43 -13.66 -40.62
N PRO A 261 24.30 -14.43 -41.30
CA PRO A 261 23.89 -15.62 -42.04
C PRO A 261 23.33 -16.72 -41.14
N ALA A 262 22.57 -17.66 -41.73
CA ALA A 262 22.27 -18.94 -41.08
C ALA A 262 23.59 -19.70 -40.79
N HIS A 263 23.57 -20.55 -39.76
CA HIS A 263 24.71 -21.32 -39.26
C HIS A 263 25.88 -20.47 -38.75
N THR A 264 25.64 -19.21 -38.38
CA THR A 264 26.63 -18.39 -37.68
C THR A 264 26.88 -19.00 -36.30
N GLN A 265 28.12 -19.38 -36.03
CA GLN A 265 28.51 -20.02 -34.78
C GLN A 265 28.72 -18.99 -33.67
N VAL A 266 28.20 -19.30 -32.48
CA VAL A 266 28.41 -18.52 -31.26
C VAL A 266 28.66 -19.47 -30.09
N SER A 267 29.44 -19.01 -29.12
CA SER A 267 29.72 -19.77 -27.90
C SER A 267 29.77 -18.83 -26.70
N ALA A 268 29.53 -19.40 -25.52
CA ALA A 268 29.77 -18.74 -24.25
C ALA A 268 31.01 -19.37 -23.59
N PRO A 269 31.73 -18.62 -22.73
CA PRO A 269 32.82 -19.18 -21.95
C PRO A 269 32.36 -20.44 -21.17
N PRO A 270 33.18 -21.50 -21.09
CA PRO A 270 32.84 -22.71 -20.36
C PRO A 270 32.65 -22.42 -18.86
N ALA A 271 31.76 -23.18 -18.22
CA ALA A 271 31.57 -23.12 -16.76
C ALA A 271 32.83 -23.65 -16.04
N GLU A 272 33.03 -23.27 -14.77
CA GLU A 272 34.23 -23.64 -13.97
C GLU A 272 34.49 -25.16 -13.91
N ASP A 273 33.43 -25.97 -14.09
CA ASP A 273 33.47 -27.44 -13.99
C ASP A 273 33.45 -28.16 -15.35
N ALA A 274 33.48 -27.43 -16.48
CA ALA A 274 33.34 -28.00 -17.82
C ALA A 274 34.61 -27.77 -18.66
N GLU A 275 35.16 -28.86 -19.23
CA GLU A 275 36.37 -28.80 -20.07
C GLU A 275 36.10 -28.43 -21.53
N GLU A 276 34.86 -28.57 -22.01
CA GLU A 276 34.48 -28.34 -23.42
C GLU A 276 33.58 -27.12 -23.58
N GLU A 277 33.88 -26.31 -24.61
CA GLU A 277 33.08 -25.18 -25.03
C GLU A 277 31.86 -25.64 -25.83
N ILE A 278 30.66 -25.21 -25.42
CA ILE A 278 29.42 -25.53 -26.12
C ILE A 278 29.17 -24.48 -27.20
N VAL A 279 29.19 -24.92 -28.47
CA VAL A 279 28.94 -24.08 -29.64
C VAL A 279 27.48 -24.21 -30.08
N PHE A 280 26.82 -23.06 -30.23
CA PHE A 280 25.51 -22.93 -30.87
C PHE A 280 25.66 -22.33 -32.26
N GLU A 281 24.65 -22.53 -33.11
CA GLU A 281 24.59 -21.91 -34.44
C GLU A 281 23.21 -21.28 -34.70
N THR A 282 23.15 -20.26 -35.56
CA THR A 282 21.89 -19.63 -35.93
C THR A 282 21.06 -20.53 -36.86
N ASP A 283 19.80 -20.79 -36.50
CA ASP A 283 18.89 -21.62 -37.33
C ASP A 283 18.53 -20.98 -38.69
N ARG A 284 18.60 -19.64 -38.77
CA ARG A 284 18.21 -18.85 -39.96
C ARG A 284 19.03 -17.58 -40.07
N GLU A 285 19.03 -16.99 -41.25
CA GLU A 285 19.57 -15.64 -41.46
C GLU A 285 18.73 -14.57 -40.75
N LEU A 286 19.39 -13.50 -40.32
CA LEU A 286 18.82 -12.34 -39.63
C LEU A 286 19.47 -11.06 -40.17
N VAL A 287 18.66 -10.05 -40.49
CA VAL A 287 19.14 -8.70 -40.77
C VAL A 287 19.03 -7.86 -39.49
N VAL A 288 20.16 -7.34 -39.02
CA VAL A 288 20.25 -6.43 -37.88
C VAL A 288 20.12 -5.00 -38.40
N THR A 289 19.00 -4.35 -38.11
CA THR A 289 18.66 -3.04 -38.68
C THR A 289 19.25 -1.87 -37.89
N THR A 290 19.44 -0.71 -38.53
CA THR A 290 19.80 0.54 -37.83
C THR A 290 18.66 1.11 -36.98
N ALA A 291 17.41 0.65 -37.20
CA ALA A 291 16.27 1.03 -36.38
C ALA A 291 16.43 0.54 -34.94
N GLN A 292 16.37 1.47 -33.99
CA GLN A 292 16.53 1.19 -32.56
C GLN A 292 15.20 1.42 -31.85
N LEU A 293 14.79 0.48 -31.01
CA LEU A 293 13.66 0.68 -30.09
C LEU A 293 14.04 1.80 -29.10
N LYS A 294 13.27 2.90 -29.10
CA LYS A 294 13.57 4.06 -28.26
C LYS A 294 12.76 4.14 -26.98
N ALA A 295 11.49 3.74 -27.04
CA ALA A 295 10.60 3.80 -25.90
C ALA A 295 9.49 2.76 -26.03
N VAL A 296 9.05 2.24 -24.89
CA VAL A 296 7.88 1.36 -24.79
C VAL A 296 7.02 1.82 -23.63
N PHE A 297 5.76 2.12 -23.94
CA PHE A 297 4.76 2.52 -22.96
C PHE A 297 3.59 1.55 -23.00
N VAL A 298 3.14 1.14 -21.82
CA VAL A 298 1.95 0.31 -21.65
C VAL A 298 0.84 1.19 -21.10
N ARG A 299 -0.34 1.12 -21.72
CA ARG A 299 -1.55 1.74 -21.23
C ARG A 299 -2.61 0.66 -21.07
N GLU A 300 -3.21 0.59 -19.89
CA GLU A 300 -4.28 -0.34 -19.54
C GLU A 300 -5.54 0.46 -19.19
N PRO A 301 -6.39 0.81 -20.19
CA PRO A 301 -7.49 1.74 -20.00
C PRO A 301 -8.54 1.27 -19.01
N ILE A 302 -8.80 -0.04 -18.94
CA ILE A 302 -9.85 -0.60 -18.06
C ILE A 302 -9.50 -0.43 -16.59
N GLN A 303 -8.21 -0.53 -16.24
CA GLN A 303 -7.72 -0.34 -14.86
C GLN A 303 -7.22 1.09 -14.61
N ASP A 304 -7.28 1.97 -15.61
CA ASP A 304 -6.71 3.31 -15.58
C ASP A 304 -5.24 3.35 -15.16
N LYS A 305 -4.44 2.43 -15.72
CA LYS A 305 -3.01 2.27 -15.42
C LYS A 305 -2.10 2.52 -16.60
N TYR A 306 -0.87 2.87 -16.29
CA TYR A 306 0.21 3.14 -17.21
C TYR A 306 1.54 2.59 -16.68
N SER A 307 2.45 2.27 -17.60
CA SER A 307 3.86 1.99 -17.29
C SER A 307 4.78 2.47 -18.39
N ASP A 308 5.92 3.03 -17.99
CA ASP A 308 7.08 3.14 -18.86
C ASP A 308 7.93 1.87 -18.72
N ARG A 309 8.10 1.15 -19.82
CA ARG A 309 8.87 -0.10 -19.92
C ARG A 309 10.12 0.09 -20.79
N THR A 310 10.52 1.33 -21.03
CA THR A 310 11.64 1.65 -21.93
C THR A 310 12.94 1.02 -21.47
N LEU A 311 13.25 1.04 -20.18
CA LEU A 311 14.52 0.50 -19.66
C LEU A 311 14.60 -1.02 -19.84
N GLU A 312 13.54 -1.73 -19.48
CA GLU A 312 13.47 -3.18 -19.65
C GLU A 312 13.42 -3.59 -21.13
N ALA A 313 12.59 -2.91 -21.94
CA ALA A 313 12.41 -3.25 -23.35
C ALA A 313 13.64 -2.94 -24.23
N THR A 314 14.46 -1.96 -23.83
CA THR A 314 15.71 -1.63 -24.54
C THR A 314 16.92 -2.40 -24.01
N GLY A 315 16.74 -3.26 -23.01
CA GLY A 315 17.82 -4.05 -22.41
C GLY A 315 18.77 -3.24 -21.52
N GLN A 316 18.45 -1.98 -21.20
CA GLN A 316 19.20 -1.20 -20.20
C GLN A 316 19.03 -1.77 -18.79
N LYS A 317 17.93 -2.50 -18.58
CA LYS A 317 17.67 -3.26 -17.36
C LYS A 317 17.28 -4.69 -17.74
N ASP A 318 18.05 -5.67 -17.26
CA ASP A 318 17.76 -7.09 -17.47
C ASP A 318 16.64 -7.55 -16.53
N ALA A 319 15.40 -7.27 -16.92
CA ALA A 319 14.21 -7.69 -16.21
C ALA A 319 13.04 -7.90 -17.19
N GLY A 320 12.26 -8.96 -16.96
CA GLY A 320 10.98 -9.13 -17.64
C GLY A 320 9.94 -8.14 -17.16
N PHE A 321 8.96 -7.84 -18.01
CA PHE A 321 7.80 -7.02 -17.65
C PHE A 321 6.51 -7.54 -18.30
N LEU A 322 5.37 -7.20 -17.71
CA LEU A 322 4.07 -7.51 -18.27
C LEU A 322 3.77 -6.56 -19.43
N ALA A 323 3.66 -7.09 -20.65
CA ALA A 323 3.48 -6.30 -21.87
C ALA A 323 2.14 -5.54 -21.94
N PHE A 324 1.13 -5.99 -21.20
CA PHE A 324 -0.24 -5.46 -21.24
C PHE A 324 -0.81 -5.10 -19.87
N ALA A 325 0.04 -4.99 -18.83
CA ALA A 325 -0.39 -4.59 -17.51
C ALA A 325 0.38 -3.38 -17.02
N GLY A 326 -0.36 -2.34 -16.64
CA GLY A 326 0.22 -1.15 -16.03
C GLY A 326 0.56 -1.39 -14.55
N ASP A 327 1.56 -0.68 -14.03
CA ASP A 327 2.01 -0.75 -12.64
C ASP A 327 1.75 0.53 -11.85
N ARG A 328 1.35 1.61 -12.51
CA ARG A 328 1.03 2.90 -11.88
C ARG A 328 -0.33 3.39 -12.35
N PRO A 329 -1.12 4.05 -11.49
CA PRO A 329 -2.34 4.72 -11.92
C PRO A 329 -2.02 5.87 -12.88
N ILE A 330 -2.95 6.16 -13.79
CA ILE A 330 -2.91 7.37 -14.61
C ILE A 330 -3.45 8.52 -13.76
N GLU A 331 -2.68 9.60 -13.66
CA GLU A 331 -3.15 10.85 -13.07
C GLU A 331 -3.98 11.62 -14.10
N HIS A 332 -5.18 12.03 -13.70
CA HIS A 332 -6.04 12.95 -14.45
C HIS A 332 -6.12 14.27 -13.70
N SER A 333 -5.95 15.38 -14.41
CA SER A 333 -5.94 16.72 -13.81
C SER A 333 -6.92 17.65 -14.53
N LEU A 334 -7.74 18.36 -13.76
CA LEU A 334 -8.59 19.45 -14.21
C LEU A 334 -8.03 20.77 -13.66
N TYR A 335 -7.73 21.73 -14.53
CA TYR A 335 -7.22 23.04 -14.16
C TYR A 335 -8.30 24.11 -14.34
N LEU A 336 -8.52 24.91 -13.31
CA LEU A 336 -9.53 25.98 -13.28
C LEU A 336 -8.84 27.32 -13.02
N THR A 337 -9.15 28.32 -13.85
CA THR A 337 -8.78 29.72 -13.62
C THR A 337 -9.99 30.62 -13.89
N CYS A 338 -10.15 31.64 -13.06
CA CYS A 338 -11.16 32.69 -13.15
C CYS A 338 -10.54 33.96 -12.55
N PRO A 339 -9.98 34.85 -13.39
CA PRO A 339 -9.32 36.07 -12.95
C PRO A 339 -10.21 36.95 -12.05
N GLU A 340 -11.52 37.00 -12.31
CA GLU A 340 -12.49 37.79 -11.55
C GLU A 340 -12.60 37.35 -10.09
N ILE A 341 -12.30 36.08 -9.81
CA ILE A 341 -12.31 35.49 -8.46
C ILE A 341 -10.89 35.40 -7.90
N PHE A 342 -9.95 34.80 -8.63
CA PHE A 342 -8.61 34.49 -8.11
C PHE A 342 -7.69 35.70 -7.98
N ASN A 343 -7.99 36.84 -8.63
CA ASN A 343 -7.23 38.08 -8.45
C ASN A 343 -7.72 38.92 -7.25
N LEU A 344 -8.76 38.49 -6.54
CA LEU A 344 -9.24 39.21 -5.36
C LEU A 344 -8.21 39.09 -4.22
N PRO A 345 -7.82 40.20 -3.58
CA PRO A 345 -6.72 40.22 -2.61
C PRO A 345 -7.03 39.46 -1.31
N GLU A 346 -8.30 39.21 -1.02
CA GLU A 346 -8.79 38.60 0.23
C GLU A 346 -9.62 37.35 -0.02
N LEU A 347 -9.27 36.60 -1.07
CA LEU A 347 -9.92 35.32 -1.36
C LEU A 347 -9.59 34.30 -0.28
N ALA A 348 -10.39 34.26 0.79
CA ALA A 348 -10.26 33.28 1.86
C ALA A 348 -11.25 32.12 1.71
N ASN A 349 -12.44 32.39 1.20
CA ASN A 349 -13.52 31.41 1.06
C ASN A 349 -14.02 31.36 -0.37
N LEU A 350 -13.99 30.16 -0.96
CA LEU A 350 -14.51 29.89 -2.29
C LEU A 350 -15.50 28.73 -2.22
N LYS A 351 -16.68 28.93 -2.81
CA LYS A 351 -17.64 27.86 -3.02
C LYS A 351 -17.68 27.54 -4.51
N LEU A 352 -17.22 26.35 -4.87
CA LEU A 352 -17.23 25.85 -6.24
C LEU A 352 -18.33 24.82 -6.40
N VAL A 353 -19.25 25.04 -7.33
CA VAL A 353 -20.37 24.14 -7.63
C VAL A 353 -20.14 23.50 -9.00
N LEU A 354 -19.96 22.18 -9.01
CA LEU A 354 -19.91 21.37 -10.22
C LEU A 354 -21.26 20.69 -10.44
N THR A 355 -21.85 20.86 -11.61
CA THR A 355 -23.07 20.13 -12.02
C THR A 355 -22.68 18.99 -12.95
N THR A 356 -23.20 17.80 -12.69
CA THR A 356 -22.92 16.59 -13.46
C THR A 356 -24.19 15.91 -13.95
N ASP A 357 -24.07 15.06 -14.96
CA ASP A 357 -25.10 14.12 -15.40
C ASP A 357 -25.29 12.95 -14.42
N ASN A 358 -24.23 12.50 -13.73
CA ASN A 358 -24.27 11.34 -12.84
C ASN A 358 -23.40 11.51 -11.58
N THR A 359 -24.04 11.70 -10.43
CA THR A 359 -23.33 11.91 -9.16
C THR A 359 -22.73 10.64 -8.56
N ASN A 360 -23.22 9.47 -8.93
CA ASN A 360 -22.71 8.20 -8.37
C ASN A 360 -21.34 7.81 -8.95
N GLN A 361 -20.95 8.40 -10.08
CA GLN A 361 -19.71 8.11 -10.78
C GLN A 361 -18.57 9.07 -10.42
N PHE A 362 -18.85 10.08 -9.58
CA PHE A 362 -17.83 11.07 -9.23
C PHE A 362 -16.90 10.52 -8.12
N PRO A 363 -15.58 10.42 -8.38
CA PRO A 363 -14.62 9.73 -7.51
C PRO A 363 -14.24 10.60 -6.29
N SER A 364 -15.15 10.69 -5.32
CA SER A 364 -15.06 11.69 -4.26
C SER A 364 -13.98 11.46 -3.21
N ASP A 365 -13.60 10.21 -2.99
CA ASP A 365 -12.53 9.79 -2.07
C ASP A 365 -11.13 9.96 -2.68
N ARG A 366 -11.05 10.18 -4.00
CA ARG A 366 -9.78 10.22 -4.77
C ARG A 366 -9.53 11.58 -5.43
N LEU A 367 -10.40 12.56 -5.18
CA LEU A 367 -10.29 13.89 -5.75
C LEU A 367 -9.60 14.82 -4.75
N ASN A 368 -8.36 15.18 -5.06
CA ASN A 368 -7.56 16.13 -4.27
C ASN A 368 -7.47 17.46 -5.01
N TRP A 369 -7.49 18.55 -4.26
CA TRP A 369 -7.37 19.90 -4.83
C TRP A 369 -5.98 20.47 -4.52
N PHE A 370 -5.44 21.21 -5.46
CA PHE A 370 -4.14 21.87 -5.36
C PHE A 370 -4.23 23.29 -5.89
N TYR A 371 -3.37 24.16 -5.39
CA TYR A 371 -3.15 25.51 -5.95
C TYR A 371 -1.67 25.70 -6.24
N TRP A 372 -1.37 26.61 -7.16
CA TRP A 372 -0.01 27.02 -7.44
C TRP A 372 0.42 28.15 -6.51
N ASP A 373 1.51 27.95 -5.77
CA ASP A 373 2.05 28.96 -4.85
C ASP A 373 3.15 29.84 -5.45
N GLY A 374 3.60 29.53 -6.67
CA GLY A 374 4.74 30.18 -7.33
C GLY A 374 5.95 29.24 -7.52
N SER A 375 5.99 28.13 -6.78
CA SER A 375 7.09 27.16 -6.80
C SER A 375 6.61 25.73 -7.00
N GLU A 376 5.53 25.34 -6.32
CA GLU A 376 4.99 23.98 -6.37
C GLU A 376 3.46 23.97 -6.25
N TRP A 377 2.88 22.82 -6.58
CA TRP A 377 1.46 22.55 -6.37
C TRP A 377 1.23 22.13 -4.93
N LYS A 378 0.58 22.98 -4.13
CA LYS A 378 0.25 22.70 -2.74
C LYS A 378 -1.17 22.22 -2.59
N GLU A 379 -1.35 21.16 -1.79
CA GLU A 379 -2.66 20.60 -1.53
C GLU A 379 -3.53 21.59 -0.75
N GLN A 380 -4.81 21.66 -1.13
CA GLN A 380 -5.83 22.43 -0.46
C GLN A 380 -7.03 21.52 -0.17
N SER A 381 -7.45 21.48 1.09
CA SER A 381 -8.68 20.78 1.44
C SER A 381 -9.92 21.59 1.09
N ALA A 382 -10.96 20.89 0.64
CA ALA A 382 -12.30 21.44 0.46
C ALA A 382 -13.33 20.57 1.17
N ASN A 383 -14.29 21.20 1.86
CA ASN A 383 -15.46 20.49 2.36
C ASN A 383 -16.41 20.22 1.19
N ARG A 384 -16.78 18.96 0.97
CA ARG A 384 -17.69 18.56 -0.10
C ARG A 384 -19.07 18.26 0.44
N THR A 385 -20.08 18.81 -0.23
CA THR A 385 -21.47 18.40 -0.08
C THR A 385 -22.08 18.04 -1.44
N SER A 386 -23.07 17.16 -1.46
CA SER A 386 -23.77 16.71 -2.67
C SER A 386 -25.27 16.92 -2.53
N ASN A 387 -25.90 17.54 -3.52
CA ASN A 387 -27.35 17.70 -3.58
C ASN A 387 -27.85 17.45 -5.02
N GLY A 388 -28.60 16.37 -5.22
CA GLY A 388 -29.10 15.97 -6.52
C GLY A 388 -27.96 15.71 -7.50
N ASN A 389 -27.86 16.56 -8.53
CA ASN A 389 -26.85 16.48 -9.58
C ASN A 389 -25.68 17.47 -9.41
N LYS A 390 -25.56 18.09 -8.21
CA LYS A 390 -24.56 19.12 -7.92
C LYS A 390 -23.62 18.69 -6.80
N PHE A 391 -22.33 18.95 -6.99
CA PHE A 391 -21.30 18.89 -5.96
C PHE A 391 -20.86 20.30 -5.61
N THR A 392 -20.88 20.61 -4.32
CA THR A 392 -20.39 21.87 -3.80
C THR A 392 -19.13 21.62 -3.00
N PHE A 393 -18.03 22.24 -3.43
CA PHE A 393 -16.75 22.28 -2.73
C PHE A 393 -16.61 23.64 -2.07
N THR A 394 -16.48 23.64 -0.75
CA THR A 394 -16.25 24.86 0.03
C THR A 394 -14.82 24.85 0.52
N PHE A 395 -14.01 25.75 -0.05
CA PHE A 395 -12.64 26.02 0.36
C PHE A 395 -12.67 27.09 1.44
N THR A 396 -11.93 26.86 2.52
CA THR A 396 -11.70 27.83 3.59
C THR A 396 -10.20 28.06 3.73
N ASN A 397 -9.81 29.27 4.14
CA ASN A 397 -8.41 29.71 4.21
C ASN A 397 -7.64 29.45 2.92
N LEU A 398 -8.27 29.66 1.75
CA LEU A 398 -7.58 29.58 0.48
C LEU A 398 -6.47 30.66 0.46
N PRO A 399 -5.23 30.32 0.12
CA PRO A 399 -4.15 31.29 0.06
C PRO A 399 -4.24 32.14 -1.20
N ILE A 400 -3.50 33.25 -1.23
CA ILE A 400 -3.36 34.06 -2.44
C ILE A 400 -2.58 33.24 -3.45
N LEU A 401 -3.24 32.91 -4.57
CA LEU A 401 -2.63 32.14 -5.65
C LEU A 401 -1.64 33.02 -6.43
N THR A 402 -0.62 32.35 -6.97
CA THR A 402 0.40 32.97 -7.84
C THR A 402 0.14 32.58 -9.30
N ASP A 403 0.53 33.45 -10.24
CA ASP A 403 0.40 33.15 -11.66
C ASP A 403 1.30 31.99 -12.08
N SER A 404 0.78 31.16 -12.99
CA SER A 404 1.50 30.08 -13.66
C SER A 404 1.04 29.97 -15.11
N GLU A 405 1.91 29.44 -15.96
CA GLU A 405 1.62 29.17 -17.36
C GLU A 405 1.27 27.70 -17.54
N ILE A 406 0.03 27.42 -17.96
CA ILE A 406 -0.45 26.07 -18.27
C ILE A 406 -1.02 26.09 -19.69
N GLN A 407 -0.44 25.32 -20.59
CA GLN A 407 -0.81 25.29 -22.01
C GLN A 407 -0.91 26.70 -22.62
N GLU A 408 0.14 27.51 -22.48
CA GLU A 408 0.23 28.88 -23.02
C GLU A 408 -0.77 29.89 -22.42
N LYS A 409 -1.52 29.49 -21.37
CA LYS A 409 -2.41 30.39 -20.64
C LYS A 409 -1.80 30.76 -19.30
N THR A 410 -1.55 32.05 -19.11
CA THR A 410 -1.10 32.61 -17.83
C THR A 410 -2.32 32.92 -16.95
N GLY A 411 -2.25 32.51 -15.70
CA GLY A 411 -3.23 32.90 -14.68
C GLY A 411 -2.99 32.21 -13.35
N LYS A 412 -3.89 32.46 -12.40
CA LYS A 412 -3.91 31.79 -11.10
C LYS A 412 -4.77 30.54 -11.19
N TRP A 413 -4.23 29.39 -10.82
CA TRP A 413 -4.83 28.09 -11.10
C TRP A 413 -5.17 27.28 -9.85
N LEU A 414 -6.38 26.77 -9.83
CA LEU A 414 -6.82 25.70 -8.95
C LEU A 414 -6.85 24.39 -9.75
N GLN A 415 -6.22 23.34 -9.26
CA GLN A 415 -6.13 22.04 -9.91
C GLN A 415 -6.89 21.00 -9.10
N ALA A 416 -7.78 20.24 -9.72
CA ALA A 416 -8.27 18.98 -9.18
C ALA A 416 -7.47 17.84 -9.79
N LYS A 417 -6.96 16.93 -8.95
CA LYS A 417 -6.31 15.69 -9.38
C LYS A 417 -7.14 14.49 -8.96
N VAL A 418 -7.15 13.48 -9.81
CA VAL A 418 -7.76 12.18 -9.53
C VAL A 418 -6.92 11.05 -10.14
N THR A 419 -6.88 9.92 -9.44
CA THR A 419 -6.25 8.67 -9.89
C THR A 419 -7.23 7.51 -9.83
N ASN A 420 -7.03 6.48 -10.65
CA ASN A 420 -7.90 5.29 -10.71
C ASN A 420 -9.34 5.66 -11.06
N LEU A 421 -9.52 6.37 -12.18
CA LEU A 421 -10.83 6.74 -12.70
C LEU A 421 -11.54 5.48 -13.23
N GLU A 422 -12.75 5.18 -12.74
CA GLU A 422 -13.54 4.08 -13.29
C GLU A 422 -14.09 4.45 -14.69
N VAL A 423 -14.32 3.41 -15.52
CA VAL A 423 -14.58 3.48 -16.97
C VAL A 423 -15.74 4.41 -17.37
N SER A 424 -16.65 4.73 -16.45
CA SER A 424 -17.70 5.74 -16.65
C SER A 424 -17.41 6.98 -15.81
N SER A 425 -16.68 7.92 -16.37
CA SER A 425 -16.45 9.22 -15.73
C SER A 425 -17.66 10.13 -15.93
N PRO A 426 -18.06 10.90 -14.92
CA PRO A 426 -19.18 11.83 -15.03
C PRO A 426 -18.87 12.95 -16.03
N GLU A 427 -19.87 13.37 -16.78
CA GLU A 427 -19.79 14.59 -17.57
C GLU A 427 -20.06 15.79 -16.65
N ILE A 428 -19.14 16.77 -16.65
CA ILE A 428 -19.36 18.06 -15.98
C ILE A 428 -20.06 18.99 -16.97
N THR A 429 -21.33 19.31 -16.70
CA THR A 429 -22.16 20.13 -17.59
C THR A 429 -22.10 21.62 -17.24
N ASN A 430 -21.74 21.96 -16.00
CA ASN A 430 -21.62 23.35 -15.57
C ASN A 430 -20.67 23.49 -14.37
N ILE A 431 -19.92 24.58 -14.33
CA ILE A 431 -19.02 24.97 -13.24
C ILE A 431 -19.37 26.39 -12.80
N GLN A 432 -19.68 26.59 -11.53
CA GLN A 432 -20.01 27.89 -10.96
C GLN A 432 -19.15 28.18 -9.74
N GLY A 433 -18.59 29.40 -9.64
CA GLY A 433 -17.89 29.89 -8.46
C GLY A 433 -18.74 30.93 -7.73
N GLU A 434 -18.84 30.81 -6.42
CA GLU A 434 -19.49 31.76 -5.53
C GLU A 434 -18.50 32.15 -4.43
N ILE A 435 -18.42 33.46 -4.16
CA ILE A 435 -17.58 34.02 -3.12
C ILE A 435 -18.39 35.04 -2.33
N LYS A 436 -18.05 35.20 -1.05
CA LYS A 436 -18.61 36.27 -0.22
C LYS A 436 -17.46 36.95 0.51
N ILE A 437 -17.20 38.19 0.15
CA ILE A 437 -16.18 39.03 0.77
C ILE A 437 -16.90 40.18 1.48
N THR A 438 -16.51 40.43 2.72
CA THR A 438 -16.98 41.59 3.49
C THR A 438 -15.77 42.29 4.04
N LYS A 439 -15.61 43.56 3.67
CA LYS A 439 -14.53 44.43 4.11
C LYS A 439 -15.11 45.68 4.74
N SER A 440 -14.56 46.08 5.89
CA SER A 440 -14.90 47.32 6.58
C SER A 440 -13.68 48.24 6.63
N ASP A 441 -13.92 49.50 7.04
CA ASP A 441 -12.86 50.48 7.33
C ASP A 441 -11.96 50.82 6.13
N LEU A 442 -12.53 50.71 4.92
CA LEU A 442 -11.88 51.13 3.69
C LEU A 442 -11.91 52.65 3.57
N VAL A 443 -10.74 53.26 3.45
CA VAL A 443 -10.61 54.68 3.10
C VAL A 443 -10.61 54.81 1.58
N PRO A 444 -11.39 55.72 0.98
CA PRO A 444 -11.35 55.97 -0.45
C PRO A 444 -9.94 56.33 -0.91
N ASP A 445 -9.54 55.89 -2.10
CA ASP A 445 -8.19 56.18 -2.62
C ASP A 445 -8.01 57.67 -2.91
N VAL A 446 -9.03 58.28 -3.51
CA VAL A 446 -9.01 59.68 -3.94
C VAL A 446 -10.40 60.28 -3.77
N CYS A 447 -10.44 61.46 -3.14
CA CYS A 447 -11.59 62.35 -3.22
C CYS A 447 -11.15 63.69 -3.80
N LEU A 448 -12.00 64.31 -4.61
CA LEU A 448 -11.73 65.62 -5.19
C LEU A 448 -12.87 66.59 -4.86
N PHE A 449 -12.52 67.83 -4.61
CA PHE A 449 -13.44 68.96 -4.72
C PHE A 449 -13.22 69.62 -6.08
N ASN A 450 -14.19 69.54 -6.98
CA ASN A 450 -14.10 69.93 -8.38
C ASN A 450 -12.90 69.27 -9.09
N SER A 451 -11.74 69.93 -9.12
CA SER A 451 -10.48 69.39 -9.66
C SER A 451 -9.35 69.28 -8.63
N SER A 452 -9.59 69.73 -7.39
CA SER A 452 -8.60 69.78 -6.31
C SER A 452 -8.68 68.52 -5.44
N PRO A 453 -7.57 67.78 -5.24
CA PRO A 453 -7.54 66.65 -4.31
C PRO A 453 -7.79 67.06 -2.86
N LEU A 454 -8.52 66.22 -2.13
CA LEU A 454 -8.80 66.40 -0.71
C LEU A 454 -7.84 65.55 0.16
N ASP A 455 -7.38 66.12 1.27
CA ASP A 455 -6.57 65.42 2.28
C ASP A 455 -7.49 64.59 3.20
N LEU A 456 -7.60 63.29 2.92
CA LEU A 456 -8.45 62.36 3.67
C LEU A 456 -7.93 62.01 5.07
N THR A 457 -6.72 62.47 5.44
CA THR A 457 -6.15 62.22 6.78
C THR A 457 -6.64 63.20 7.84
N LYS A 458 -7.43 64.20 7.44
CA LYS A 458 -7.95 65.28 8.28
C LYS A 458 -9.42 65.53 7.97
N ASP A 459 -10.05 66.35 8.81
CA ASP A 459 -11.34 66.96 8.48
C ASP A 459 -11.22 67.78 7.19
N PHE A 460 -12.17 67.63 6.28
CA PHE A 460 -12.22 68.36 5.01
C PHE A 460 -13.64 68.84 4.69
N TYR A 461 -13.74 69.82 3.78
CA TYR A 461 -15.02 70.31 3.26
C TYR A 461 -15.31 69.67 1.89
N PRO A 462 -16.37 68.85 1.74
CA PRO A 462 -16.64 68.12 0.49
C PRO A 462 -16.91 69.04 -0.71
N PHE A 463 -17.47 70.22 -0.44
CA PHE A 463 -17.80 71.24 -1.45
C PHE A 463 -16.96 72.52 -1.28
N GLY A 464 -15.77 72.41 -0.67
CA GLY A 464 -14.93 73.58 -0.36
C GLY A 464 -15.44 74.43 0.80
N GLU A 465 -14.65 75.44 1.20
CA GLU A 465 -14.98 76.32 2.33
C GLU A 465 -16.17 77.26 2.03
N GLN A 466 -16.41 77.55 0.75
CA GLN A 466 -17.49 78.40 0.26
C GLN A 466 -18.27 77.68 -0.85
N PRO A 467 -19.21 76.79 -0.50
CA PRO A 467 -19.93 75.98 -1.48
C PRO A 467 -20.88 76.82 -2.36
N GLU A 468 -20.78 76.65 -3.66
CA GLU A 468 -21.61 77.29 -4.68
C GLU A 468 -22.47 76.29 -5.46
N PHE A 469 -23.35 76.82 -6.31
CA PHE A 469 -24.11 76.01 -7.25
C PHE A 469 -23.18 75.26 -8.21
N ASN A 470 -23.46 73.98 -8.47
CA ASN A 470 -22.63 73.04 -9.24
C ASN A 470 -21.29 72.63 -8.62
N ASP A 471 -20.96 73.08 -7.41
CA ASP A 471 -19.81 72.52 -6.72
C ASP A 471 -19.98 71.02 -6.52
N THR A 472 -18.91 70.29 -6.83
CA THR A 472 -18.95 68.85 -7.00
C THR A 472 -17.89 68.17 -6.16
N PHE A 473 -18.33 67.22 -5.34
CA PHE A 473 -17.48 66.28 -4.61
C PHE A 473 -17.36 64.99 -5.42
N TYR A 474 -16.14 64.55 -5.72
CA TYR A 474 -15.86 63.28 -6.39
C TYR A 474 -15.29 62.28 -5.39
N LEU A 475 -15.73 61.03 -5.50
CA LEU A 475 -15.28 59.90 -4.71
C LEU A 475 -14.87 58.77 -5.65
N ALA A 476 -13.60 58.37 -5.62
CA ALA A 476 -13.14 57.16 -6.28
C ALA A 476 -13.53 55.95 -5.42
N LEU A 477 -14.29 55.02 -6.00
CA LEU A 477 -14.54 53.72 -5.43
C LEU A 477 -13.29 52.84 -5.61
N HIS A 478 -13.14 51.84 -4.74
CA HIS A 478 -12.10 50.83 -4.89
C HIS A 478 -12.40 49.91 -6.07
N ASP A 479 -11.71 50.08 -7.19
CA ASP A 479 -11.97 49.37 -8.45
C ASP A 479 -12.01 47.84 -8.31
N GLN A 480 -11.17 47.27 -7.44
CA GLN A 480 -11.12 45.84 -7.17
C GLN A 480 -12.40 45.28 -6.54
N PHE A 481 -13.18 46.12 -5.86
CA PHE A 481 -14.45 45.75 -5.21
C PHE A 481 -15.68 46.14 -6.02
N VAL A 482 -15.53 46.86 -7.14
CA VAL A 482 -16.66 47.12 -8.05
C VAL A 482 -16.89 45.88 -8.91
N LYS A 483 -17.76 44.99 -8.44
CA LYS A 483 -18.17 43.74 -9.10
C LYS A 483 -19.69 43.63 -9.17
N PRO A 484 -20.24 42.78 -10.08
CA PRO A 484 -21.67 42.49 -10.13
C PRO A 484 -22.26 42.15 -8.75
N ASN A 485 -23.43 42.69 -8.44
CA ASN A 485 -24.15 42.44 -7.18
C ASN A 485 -23.41 42.86 -5.89
N THR A 486 -22.45 43.78 -5.99
CA THR A 486 -21.74 44.32 -4.82
C THR A 486 -22.57 45.39 -4.12
N ILE A 487 -22.51 45.42 -2.79
CA ILE A 487 -23.03 46.51 -1.96
C ILE A 487 -21.85 47.23 -1.33
N ILE A 488 -21.74 48.53 -1.58
CA ILE A 488 -20.77 49.42 -0.94
C ILE A 488 -21.50 50.25 0.10
N THR A 489 -21.10 50.13 1.36
CA THR A 489 -21.61 50.97 2.45
C THR A 489 -20.70 52.18 2.63
N LEU A 490 -21.29 53.37 2.59
CA LEU A 490 -20.62 54.64 2.85
C LEU A 490 -21.08 55.14 4.22
N ASP A 491 -20.15 55.16 5.18
CA ASP A 491 -20.36 55.78 6.49
C ASP A 491 -19.82 57.20 6.45
N LEU A 492 -20.74 58.17 6.43
CA LEU A 492 -20.40 59.58 6.31
C LEU A 492 -20.70 60.29 7.62
N ILE A 493 -19.63 60.74 8.26
CA ILE A 493 -19.69 61.56 9.48
C ILE A 493 -19.55 63.01 9.06
N SER A 494 -20.52 63.85 9.40
CA SER A 494 -20.50 65.28 9.06
C SER A 494 -20.77 66.13 10.29
N LYS A 495 -20.13 67.29 10.36
CA LYS A 495 -20.42 68.32 11.36
C LYS A 495 -21.73 69.01 11.01
N LEU A 496 -22.45 69.47 12.04
CA LEU A 496 -23.72 70.17 11.86
C LEU A 496 -23.52 71.46 11.03
N ILE A 497 -24.24 71.55 9.90
CA ILE A 497 -24.26 72.72 9.03
C ILE A 497 -25.66 73.37 9.04
N SER A 498 -25.76 74.58 8.49
CA SER A 498 -27.04 75.30 8.33
C SER A 498 -27.34 75.51 6.84
N PRO A 499 -27.84 74.47 6.15
CA PRO A 499 -28.21 74.57 4.74
C PRO A 499 -29.52 75.35 4.54
N SER A 500 -29.78 75.79 3.30
CA SER A 500 -31.10 76.31 2.92
C SER A 500 -32.14 75.17 2.88
N SER A 501 -33.42 75.52 3.08
CA SER A 501 -34.52 74.54 3.10
C SER A 501 -34.76 73.83 1.75
N ASP A 502 -34.25 74.40 0.66
CA ASP A 502 -34.37 73.88 -0.71
C ASP A 502 -33.07 73.23 -1.22
N LEU A 503 -32.09 72.96 -0.34
CA LEU A 503 -30.85 72.29 -0.70
C LEU A 503 -31.13 70.92 -1.35
N LYS A 504 -30.61 70.74 -2.55
CA LYS A 504 -30.61 69.44 -3.26
C LYS A 504 -29.19 69.08 -3.68
N ILE A 505 -28.76 67.88 -3.26
CA ILE A 505 -27.52 67.26 -3.69
C ILE A 505 -27.88 66.05 -4.54
N THR A 506 -27.40 66.04 -5.77
CA THR A 506 -27.61 64.94 -6.71
C THR A 506 -26.35 64.08 -6.76
N TRP A 507 -26.49 62.78 -6.55
CA TRP A 507 -25.42 61.81 -6.74
C TRP A 507 -25.47 61.24 -8.15
N GLU A 508 -24.33 61.14 -8.80
CA GLU A 508 -24.18 60.61 -10.15
C GLU A 508 -23.01 59.62 -10.20
N ILE A 509 -23.13 58.57 -11.02
CA ILE A 509 -22.04 57.63 -11.32
C ILE A 509 -21.59 57.82 -12.77
N GLY A 510 -20.28 57.83 -12.99
CA GLY A 510 -19.72 57.89 -14.33
C GLY A 510 -19.75 56.52 -15.00
N ASP A 511 -20.08 56.46 -16.29
CA ASP A 511 -20.12 55.21 -17.07
C ASP A 511 -19.14 55.18 -18.25
N GLY A 512 -18.13 56.04 -18.22
CA GLY A 512 -17.09 56.18 -19.24
C GLY A 512 -17.39 57.29 -20.25
N GLU A 513 -18.67 57.58 -20.51
CA GLU A 513 -19.10 58.61 -21.47
C GLU A 513 -19.90 59.72 -20.78
N GLU A 514 -20.86 59.36 -19.93
CA GLU A 514 -21.79 60.27 -19.30
C GLU A 514 -21.88 60.06 -17.78
N TRP A 515 -22.50 61.03 -17.10
CA TRP A 515 -22.83 60.92 -15.68
C TRP A 515 -24.29 60.59 -15.52
N LYS A 516 -24.59 59.46 -14.88
CA LYS A 516 -25.95 58.98 -14.66
C LYS A 516 -26.35 59.17 -13.22
N GLU A 517 -27.52 59.77 -12.98
CA GLU A 517 -28.05 60.00 -11.64
C GLU A 517 -28.27 58.67 -10.91
N ILE A 518 -27.80 58.60 -9.66
CA ILE A 518 -27.99 57.46 -8.77
C ILE A 518 -29.26 57.73 -7.95
N THR A 519 -30.33 57.02 -8.28
CA THR A 519 -31.62 57.14 -7.61
C THR A 519 -31.86 55.95 -6.67
N THR A 520 -32.98 55.95 -5.97
CA THR A 520 -33.47 54.78 -5.20
C THR A 520 -34.31 53.82 -6.06
N GLU A 521 -34.39 54.04 -7.38
CA GLU A 521 -35.22 53.23 -8.27
C GLU A 521 -34.53 51.91 -8.66
N ASN A 522 -35.31 50.85 -8.83
CA ASN A 522 -34.79 49.51 -9.11
C ASN A 522 -34.31 49.30 -10.55
N ASN A 523 -34.49 50.25 -11.46
CA ASN A 523 -34.16 50.11 -12.89
C ASN A 523 -32.75 50.61 -13.26
N SER A 524 -31.97 51.08 -12.28
CA SER A 524 -30.63 51.64 -12.51
C SER A 524 -29.54 50.59 -12.33
N ILE A 525 -28.43 50.74 -13.07
CA ILE A 525 -27.22 49.88 -12.95
C ILE A 525 -26.63 49.98 -11.54
N VAL A 526 -26.75 51.16 -10.93
CA VAL A 526 -26.38 51.46 -9.55
C VAL A 526 -27.50 52.26 -8.91
N LYS A 527 -27.83 51.92 -7.67
CA LYS A 527 -28.89 52.59 -6.90
C LYS A 527 -28.51 52.78 -5.44
N TRP A 528 -29.19 53.70 -4.77
CA TRP A 528 -29.20 53.76 -3.31
C TRP A 528 -30.27 52.83 -2.75
N SER A 529 -29.90 51.93 -1.83
CA SER A 529 -30.88 51.13 -1.07
C SER A 529 -31.36 51.84 0.21
N SER A 530 -30.78 53.00 0.52
CA SER A 530 -31.11 53.89 1.64
C SER A 530 -31.32 55.34 1.17
N GLU A 531 -31.56 56.27 2.11
CA GLU A 531 -31.49 57.71 1.81
C GLU A 531 -30.10 58.05 1.24
N SER A 532 -30.06 58.79 0.12
CA SER A 532 -28.82 59.23 -0.50
C SER A 532 -28.12 60.25 0.41
N PRO A 533 -26.78 60.22 0.55
CA PRO A 533 -26.09 61.17 1.40
C PRO A 533 -26.29 62.61 0.94
N ASN A 534 -26.46 63.54 1.89
CA ASN A 534 -26.48 64.97 1.60
C ASN A 534 -25.48 65.75 2.46
N PHE A 535 -24.64 65.05 3.22
CA PHE A 535 -23.62 65.62 4.11
C PHE A 535 -24.14 66.61 5.17
N THR A 536 -25.45 66.68 5.42
CA THR A 536 -26.04 67.58 6.44
C THR A 536 -26.11 66.95 7.85
N LYS A 537 -26.03 65.63 7.90
CA LYS A 537 -26.12 64.79 9.11
C LYS A 537 -25.24 63.56 8.91
N GLU A 538 -24.92 62.88 10.01
CA GLU A 538 -24.34 61.55 9.94
C GLU A 538 -25.31 60.59 9.25
N ILE A 539 -24.79 59.82 8.29
CA ILE A 539 -25.60 58.86 7.54
C ILE A 539 -24.75 57.66 7.11
N THR A 540 -25.33 56.48 7.26
CA THR A 540 -24.86 55.26 6.61
C THR A 540 -25.70 55.05 5.37
N ALA A 541 -25.08 55.16 4.19
CA ALA A 541 -25.75 54.96 2.92
C ALA A 541 -25.23 53.70 2.21
N GLN A 542 -26.12 52.97 1.56
CA GLN A 542 -25.77 51.73 0.85
C GLN A 542 -25.96 51.92 -0.66
N LEU A 543 -24.87 51.74 -1.38
CA LEU A 543 -24.79 51.80 -2.84
C LEU A 543 -24.78 50.36 -3.39
N GLU A 544 -25.79 49.98 -4.15
CA GLU A 544 -25.97 48.62 -4.67
C GLU A 544 -25.74 48.60 -6.19
N PHE A 545 -24.85 47.70 -6.64
CA PHE A 545 -24.59 47.44 -8.05
C PHE A 545 -25.44 46.27 -8.56
N SER A 546 -25.97 46.41 -9.77
CA SER A 546 -26.68 45.32 -10.45
C SER A 546 -25.75 44.24 -10.99
N GLU A 547 -26.29 43.27 -11.73
CA GLU A 547 -25.48 42.26 -12.45
C GLU A 547 -24.56 42.90 -13.51
N LYS A 548 -24.97 44.02 -14.10
CA LYS A 548 -24.13 44.82 -14.98
C LYS A 548 -23.40 45.88 -14.16
N ILE A 549 -22.16 46.15 -14.52
CA ILE A 549 -21.34 47.24 -13.94
C ILE A 549 -21.10 48.33 -15.01
N PRO A 550 -21.01 49.61 -14.63
CA PRO A 550 -20.66 50.69 -15.55
C PRO A 550 -19.22 50.53 -16.06
N LEU A 551 -18.79 51.31 -17.05
CA LEU A 551 -17.36 51.43 -17.37
C LEU A 551 -16.72 52.51 -16.48
N PRO A 552 -15.42 52.36 -16.13
CA PRO A 552 -14.73 53.39 -15.37
C PRO A 552 -14.64 54.70 -16.16
N SER A 553 -14.68 55.83 -15.45
CA SER A 553 -14.63 57.18 -16.02
C SER A 553 -13.30 57.85 -15.70
N THR A 554 -12.88 58.81 -16.54
CA THR A 554 -11.64 59.57 -16.30
C THR A 554 -11.96 60.92 -15.65
N VAL A 555 -11.46 61.13 -14.43
CA VAL A 555 -11.59 62.38 -13.69
C VAL A 555 -10.19 62.82 -13.24
N ASN A 556 -9.83 64.06 -13.52
CA ASN A 556 -8.52 64.64 -13.19
C ASN A 556 -7.31 63.80 -13.64
N GLY A 557 -7.42 63.12 -14.79
CA GLY A 557 -6.36 62.26 -15.34
C GLY A 557 -6.33 60.82 -14.82
N GLU A 558 -7.21 60.45 -13.89
CA GLU A 558 -7.32 59.08 -13.36
C GLU A 558 -8.59 58.38 -13.83
N THR A 559 -8.43 57.22 -14.46
CA THR A 559 -9.54 56.35 -14.90
C THR A 559 -9.90 55.35 -13.81
N ARG A 560 -11.07 55.55 -13.16
CA ARG A 560 -11.55 54.72 -12.03
C ARG A 560 -13.08 54.65 -12.02
N TYR A 561 -13.65 53.88 -11.10
CA TYR A 561 -15.08 53.96 -10.79
C TYR A 561 -15.37 55.17 -9.91
N TRP A 562 -15.89 56.23 -10.52
CA TRP A 562 -16.20 57.47 -9.81
C TRP A 562 -17.69 57.61 -9.53
N ILE A 563 -18.03 58.00 -8.31
CA ILE A 563 -19.30 58.65 -8.01
C ILE A 563 -19.04 60.11 -7.65
N ARG A 564 -20.00 60.98 -7.94
CA ARG A 564 -19.91 62.40 -7.59
C ARG A 564 -21.21 62.90 -6.97
N ALA A 565 -21.09 63.80 -6.00
CA ALA A 565 -22.19 64.54 -5.43
C ALA A 565 -22.11 65.99 -5.91
N ARG A 566 -23.22 66.54 -6.41
CA ARG A 566 -23.26 67.90 -6.95
C ARG A 566 -24.38 68.72 -6.32
N ILE A 567 -24.09 69.96 -5.94
CA ILE A 567 -25.10 70.91 -5.46
C ILE A 567 -25.93 71.37 -6.66
N THR A 568 -27.19 70.94 -6.73
CA THR A 568 -28.09 71.23 -7.86
C THR A 568 -29.20 72.22 -7.50
N GLN A 569 -29.37 72.54 -6.22
CA GLN A 569 -30.31 73.56 -5.73
C GLN A 569 -29.92 74.00 -4.31
N GLY A 570 -30.26 75.24 -3.93
CA GLY A 570 -30.09 75.76 -2.57
C GLY A 570 -28.63 76.10 -2.19
N HIS A 571 -28.41 76.33 -0.89
CA HIS A 571 -27.11 76.67 -0.30
C HIS A 571 -26.73 75.65 0.77
N TYR A 572 -25.50 75.12 0.70
CA TYR A 572 -25.02 74.11 1.64
C TYR A 572 -24.61 74.69 3.01
N GLY A 573 -24.25 75.97 3.06
CA GLY A 573 -23.87 76.68 4.29
C GLY A 573 -24.24 78.16 4.27
N GLN A 574 -23.78 78.92 5.26
CA GLN A 574 -24.01 80.36 5.31
C GLN A 574 -23.00 81.12 4.42
N PRO A 575 -23.44 82.08 3.59
CA PRO A 575 -22.53 82.93 2.82
C PRO A 575 -21.64 83.76 3.76
N SER A 576 -20.37 83.96 3.39
CA SER A 576 -19.48 84.83 4.17
C SER A 576 -20.04 86.26 4.19
N GLN A 577 -20.31 86.81 5.38
CA GLN A 577 -20.66 88.22 5.49
C GLN A 577 -19.40 89.07 5.24
N GLU A 578 -19.41 89.91 4.21
CA GLU A 578 -18.41 90.96 4.03
C GLU A 578 -18.34 91.84 5.29
N ARG A 579 -17.16 91.92 5.92
CA ARG A 579 -16.88 93.02 6.86
C ARG A 579 -16.81 94.32 6.07
N LYS A 580 -17.88 95.11 6.11
CA LYS A 580 -17.82 96.53 5.75
C LYS A 580 -16.97 97.25 6.80
N TYR A 581 -15.76 97.67 6.42
CA TYR A 581 -15.03 98.69 7.17
C TYR A 581 -15.73 100.03 6.92
N ALA A 582 -16.16 100.68 8.00
CA ALA A 582 -16.82 101.98 7.98
C ALA A 582 -15.85 103.12 7.70
#